data_AF-A0ABD3BWD9-F1
#
_entry.id   AF-A0ABD3BWD9-F1
#
_cell.length_a   1.000
_cell.length_b   1.000
_cell.length_c   1.000
_cell.angle_alpha   90.00
_cell.angle_beta   90.00
_cell.angle_gamma   90.00
#
_symmetry.space_group_name_H-M   'P 1'
#
loop_
_entity.id
_entity.type
_entity.pdbx_description
1 polymer ?
#
loop_
_entity_poly.entity_id
_entity_poly.type
_entity_poly.pdbx_seq_one_letter_code
_entity_poly.pdbx_strand_id
1 'polypeptide(L)'
;MLLTQSSFCIAPIKFSIGKQYSFKTKHRLFGESENIFKLRSRSIRKLSENYNVDTYLTYVRSKLRPLEVVSAEMDKSCGDHRDRGIGITDFFHGKNIFVTGATGLLGKALVEKLLRSTSVGKIYLLVKANDKETAFDRLSKEITQSELFKCVRDKHGISYDEYVREKLIPVVGNVCERNLGMDVHSRNAITEDVDVIIESAANTKFNDRYDLLLDANVNAPQRLMMFAKGCKKLKLFVHISTAYVNVRREGIIYEKPLADDEISSCSFPEIDVIDEIKLAMKSSNESTGYDADKELKRLTLERASFYGFNNGYQLSKAMGEMVLNEIRGDVPLLVIRPTVIEGSYKEPVPGWIQGNRMFDPVITSFGKGLLRAFLADPDEQLDIVPVDMVANATIAAIAKHGITNTRQLNVYHVGTGFVNPLTYSRAFEYVFEHFSTNPLDNKTSLSKIKYFDEFGKFSKYIRDETWEHINAVCTEQKVLLQRRHCKANIAYTEQLCKAYEHMGFLKARFYNGNTQKLLEEMSEEEKVEFFIDATKIDWRKYFVEIHIPGLRKYVLSN
;
A
#
# COMPACT_ATOMS: atom_id res chain seq x y z
N MET A 1 -33.38 24.66 43.82
CA MET A 1 -34.04 23.35 43.58
C MET A 1 -33.04 22.49 42.82
N LEU A 2 -32.18 21.74 43.50
CA LEU A 2 -32.40 20.39 44.06
C LEU A 2 -32.53 19.30 42.97
N LEU A 3 -31.49 18.45 42.96
CA LEU A 3 -31.49 16.99 42.73
C LEU A 3 -31.63 16.51 41.26
N THR A 4 -30.89 15.52 40.74
CA THR A 4 -30.15 14.42 41.39
C THR A 4 -29.08 13.82 40.47
N GLN A 5 -27.98 13.37 41.09
CA GLN A 5 -27.00 12.43 40.58
C GLN A 5 -27.62 11.03 40.38
N SER A 6 -27.22 10.30 39.34
CA SER A 6 -27.39 8.85 39.26
C SER A 6 -26.02 8.16 39.12
N SER A 7 -25.66 7.48 40.20
CA SER A 7 -24.51 6.61 40.35
C SER A 7 -24.80 5.27 39.65
N PHE A 8 -23.93 4.83 38.74
CA PHE A 8 -23.94 3.46 38.24
C PHE A 8 -23.00 2.59 39.08
N CYS A 9 -23.59 1.72 39.89
CA CYS A 9 -22.93 0.61 40.57
C CYS A 9 -22.59 -0.49 39.56
N ILE A 10 -21.32 -0.87 39.47
CA ILE A 10 -20.88 -2.09 38.78
C ILE A 10 -20.75 -3.19 39.84
N ALA A 11 -21.57 -4.23 39.73
CA ALA A 11 -21.45 -5.45 40.53
C ALA A 11 -20.38 -6.39 39.92
N PRO A 12 -19.62 -7.14 40.75
CA PRO A 12 -18.55 -8.01 40.28
C PRO A 12 -19.08 -9.37 39.83
N ILE A 13 -18.75 -9.79 38.60
CA ILE A 13 -19.02 -11.15 38.14
C ILE A 13 -17.80 -12.03 38.43
N LYS A 14 -18.01 -13.04 39.27
CA LYS A 14 -17.05 -14.07 39.68
C LYS A 14 -16.76 -15.03 38.52
N PHE A 15 -15.48 -15.36 38.32
CA PHE A 15 -15.04 -16.50 37.53
C PHE A 15 -15.39 -17.80 38.26
N SER A 16 -16.03 -18.74 37.55
CA SER A 16 -16.16 -20.14 37.96
C SER A 16 -15.42 -21.02 36.96
N ILE A 17 -14.44 -21.76 37.46
CA ILE A 17 -13.67 -22.79 36.75
C ILE A 17 -14.47 -24.09 36.80
N GLY A 18 -14.65 -24.74 35.65
CA GLY A 18 -14.97 -26.16 35.61
C GLY A 18 -15.83 -26.61 34.43
N LYS A 19 -15.20 -27.23 33.43
CA LYS A 19 -15.21 -28.70 33.24
C LYS A 19 -14.66 -29.05 31.86
N GLN A 20 -13.63 -29.88 31.87
CA GLN A 20 -13.12 -30.63 30.72
C GLN A 20 -14.25 -31.45 30.09
N TYR A 21 -14.40 -31.36 28.77
CA TYR A 21 -15.04 -32.40 27.97
C TYR A 21 -14.07 -32.83 26.87
N SER A 22 -13.57 -34.06 27.00
CA SER A 22 -12.82 -34.73 25.95
C SER A 22 -13.79 -35.15 24.84
N PHE A 23 -13.53 -34.74 23.60
CA PHE A 23 -14.15 -35.39 22.45
C PHE A 23 -13.13 -36.31 21.78
N LYS A 24 -13.42 -37.61 21.87
CA LYS A 24 -12.73 -38.70 21.17
C LYS A 24 -12.99 -38.56 19.66
N THR A 25 -11.94 -38.33 18.88
CA THR A 25 -11.95 -38.48 17.42
C THR A 25 -11.98 -39.97 17.08
N LYS A 26 -13.07 -40.44 16.46
CA LYS A 26 -13.10 -41.73 15.77
C LYS A 26 -12.75 -41.49 14.31
N HIS A 27 -11.62 -42.01 13.87
CA HIS A 27 -11.31 -42.25 12.47
C HIS A 27 -12.34 -43.20 11.85
N ARG A 28 -12.88 -42.85 10.68
CA ARG A 28 -13.42 -43.83 9.73
C ARG A 28 -13.08 -43.38 8.31
N LEU A 29 -12.35 -44.25 7.62
CA LEU A 29 -11.92 -44.17 6.22
C LEU A 29 -13.03 -44.65 5.26
N PHE A 30 -12.89 -44.24 4.00
CA PHE A 30 -13.63 -44.60 2.77
C PHE A 30 -15.06 -44.02 2.66
N GLY A 31 -15.53 -43.49 1.54
CA GLY A 31 -15.09 -43.38 0.14
C GLY A 31 -16.28 -42.80 -0.68
N GLU A 32 -16.07 -42.58 -1.97
CA GLU A 32 -17.08 -42.23 -3.00
C GLU A 32 -17.41 -40.73 -3.22
N SER A 33 -16.56 -40.17 -4.08
CA SER A 33 -16.85 -39.13 -5.07
C SER A 33 -18.02 -39.51 -6.01
N GLU A 34 -18.65 -38.50 -6.62
CA GLU A 34 -19.76 -38.58 -7.59
C GLU A 34 -21.19 -38.57 -7.00
N ASN A 35 -21.61 -37.45 -6.40
CA ASN A 35 -23.03 -37.02 -6.48
C ASN A 35 -23.35 -35.57 -6.03
N ILE A 36 -22.34 -34.72 -5.77
CA ILE A 36 -22.57 -33.36 -5.23
C ILE A 36 -22.84 -32.31 -6.34
N PHE A 37 -22.93 -32.69 -7.62
CA PHE A 37 -23.11 -31.74 -8.74
C PHE A 37 -24.57 -31.41 -9.12
N LYS A 38 -25.60 -32.02 -8.51
CA LYS A 38 -27.00 -31.82 -8.95
C LYS A 38 -27.93 -31.05 -8.00
N LEU A 39 -27.47 -30.63 -6.81
CA LEU A 39 -28.34 -29.97 -5.81
C LEU A 39 -28.20 -28.44 -5.71
N ARG A 40 -27.38 -27.79 -6.55
CA ARG A 40 -27.13 -26.33 -6.45
C ARG A 40 -28.00 -25.41 -7.32
N SER A 41 -29.02 -25.88 -8.03
CA SER A 41 -29.71 -25.04 -9.04
C SER A 41 -31.00 -24.33 -8.60
N ARG A 42 -31.59 -24.64 -7.43
CA ARG A 42 -32.91 -24.07 -7.07
C ARG A 42 -32.91 -22.95 -6.04
N SER A 43 -31.91 -22.86 -5.15
CA SER A 43 -31.87 -21.78 -4.13
C SER A 43 -31.13 -20.51 -4.57
N ILE A 44 -30.49 -20.50 -5.74
CA ILE A 44 -29.68 -19.37 -6.24
C ILE A 44 -30.53 -18.26 -6.88
N ARG A 45 -31.77 -18.54 -7.29
CA ARG A 45 -32.62 -17.55 -8.01
C ARG A 45 -33.21 -16.42 -7.15
N LYS A 46 -33.09 -16.47 -5.82
CA LYS A 46 -33.69 -15.44 -4.93
C LYS A 46 -32.68 -14.54 -4.20
N LEU A 47 -31.38 -14.69 -4.45
CA LEU A 47 -30.32 -13.89 -3.83
C LEU A 47 -29.52 -13.05 -4.85
N SER A 48 -29.85 -13.15 -6.14
CA SER A 48 -29.06 -12.59 -7.26
C SER A 48 -29.41 -11.16 -7.67
N GLU A 49 -30.38 -10.50 -7.02
CA GLU A 49 -30.84 -9.20 -7.54
C GLU A 49 -30.00 -7.99 -7.09
N ASN A 50 -28.97 -8.14 -6.24
CA ASN A 50 -28.29 -6.95 -5.73
C ASN A 50 -26.76 -6.88 -5.62
N TYR A 51 -25.91 -7.88 -5.90
CA TYR A 51 -24.44 -7.69 -5.68
C TYR A 51 -23.49 -8.45 -6.64
N ASN A 52 -22.29 -7.89 -6.84
CA ASN A 52 -21.23 -8.17 -7.85
C ASN A 52 -20.64 -9.59 -7.93
N VAL A 53 -21.23 -10.60 -7.29
CA VAL A 53 -20.74 -11.99 -7.36
C VAL A 53 -21.01 -12.61 -8.74
N ASP A 54 -22.08 -12.18 -9.42
CA ASP A 54 -22.46 -12.71 -10.74
C ASP A 54 -21.43 -12.39 -11.83
N THR A 55 -20.72 -11.28 -11.77
CA THR A 55 -19.78 -10.89 -12.84
C THR A 55 -18.54 -11.78 -12.88
N TYR A 56 -18.00 -12.16 -11.71
CA TYR A 56 -16.89 -13.11 -11.60
C TYR A 56 -17.35 -14.53 -11.97
N LEU A 57 -18.52 -14.98 -11.47
CA LEU A 57 -19.07 -16.30 -11.79
C LEU A 57 -19.47 -16.47 -13.27
N THR A 58 -19.90 -15.38 -13.93
CA THR A 58 -20.23 -15.40 -15.37
C THR A 58 -18.97 -15.55 -16.23
N TYR A 59 -17.85 -14.95 -15.82
CA TYR A 59 -16.58 -15.04 -16.54
C TYR A 59 -15.89 -16.41 -16.36
N VAL A 60 -15.87 -16.96 -15.14
CA VAL A 60 -15.29 -18.30 -14.86
C VAL A 60 -16.04 -19.42 -15.59
N ARG A 61 -17.32 -19.22 -15.94
CA ARG A 61 -18.08 -20.16 -16.77
C ARG A 61 -17.68 -20.13 -18.25
N SER A 62 -16.92 -19.14 -18.71
CA SER A 62 -16.49 -19.03 -20.10
C SER A 62 -14.98 -19.27 -20.25
N LYS A 63 -14.64 -20.49 -20.69
CA LYS A 63 -13.34 -20.98 -21.19
C LYS A 63 -12.25 -21.27 -20.15
N LEU A 64 -12.18 -22.55 -19.79
CA LEU A 64 -10.93 -23.22 -19.40
C LEU A 64 -10.21 -23.69 -20.68
N ARG A 65 -9.07 -23.08 -21.01
CA ARG A 65 -7.98 -23.74 -21.73
C ARG A 65 -6.67 -23.32 -21.09
N PRO A 66 -5.76 -24.26 -20.76
CA PRO A 66 -4.42 -23.92 -20.30
C PRO A 66 -3.67 -23.18 -21.41
N LEU A 67 -3.01 -22.07 -21.07
CA LEU A 67 -2.03 -21.42 -21.94
C LEU A 67 -0.66 -22.04 -21.64
N GLU A 68 -0.05 -22.61 -22.67
CA GLU A 68 1.34 -23.09 -22.62
C GLU A 68 2.31 -21.92 -22.49
N VAL A 69 3.32 -22.09 -21.64
CA VAL A 69 4.45 -21.17 -21.49
C VAL A 69 5.30 -21.26 -22.76
N VAL A 70 5.18 -20.24 -23.62
CA VAL A 70 6.09 -20.09 -24.77
C VAL A 70 7.32 -19.34 -24.31
N SER A 71 8.47 -20.00 -24.31
CA SER A 71 9.78 -19.37 -24.19
C SER A 71 10.00 -18.41 -25.36
N ALA A 72 10.09 -17.12 -25.08
CA ALA A 72 10.42 -16.12 -26.08
C ALA A 72 11.89 -16.26 -26.49
N GLU A 73 12.14 -16.63 -27.74
CA GLU A 73 13.45 -16.47 -28.36
C GLU A 73 13.74 -14.97 -28.54
N MET A 74 14.85 -14.51 -27.98
CA MET A 74 15.34 -13.14 -28.16
C MET A 74 15.90 -13.00 -29.57
N ASP A 75 15.24 -12.21 -30.40
CA ASP A 75 15.76 -11.81 -31.70
C ASP A 75 16.97 -10.89 -31.51
N LYS A 76 18.17 -11.41 -31.77
CA LYS A 76 19.42 -10.65 -31.75
C LYS A 76 19.62 -9.99 -33.12
N SER A 77 18.95 -8.86 -33.35
CA SER A 77 19.47 -7.88 -34.31
C SER A 77 20.36 -6.90 -33.56
N CYS A 78 21.67 -7.05 -33.75
CA CYS A 78 22.71 -6.24 -33.13
C CYS A 78 22.91 -4.98 -33.98
N GLY A 79 22.22 -3.91 -33.61
CA GLY A 79 22.55 -2.53 -34.00
C GLY A 79 22.99 -1.77 -32.76
N ASP A 80 24.03 -0.94 -32.89
CA ASP A 80 24.63 -0.16 -31.82
C ASP A 80 23.63 0.87 -31.26
N HIS A 81 22.83 0.47 -30.26
CA HIS A 81 21.67 1.21 -29.74
C HIS A 81 21.81 1.68 -28.29
N ARG A 82 22.98 1.52 -27.64
CA ARG A 82 23.15 1.90 -26.22
C ARG A 82 23.00 3.40 -25.97
N ASP A 83 23.11 4.23 -27.00
CA ASP A 83 23.04 5.69 -26.89
C ASP A 83 21.60 6.26 -26.92
N ARG A 84 20.56 5.46 -27.23
CA ARG A 84 19.18 5.98 -27.37
C ARG A 84 18.32 5.88 -26.09
N GLY A 85 18.74 5.11 -25.09
CA GLY A 85 17.93 4.87 -23.89
C GLY A 85 16.62 4.11 -24.15
N ILE A 86 15.70 4.18 -23.21
CA ILE A 86 14.37 3.54 -23.26
C ILE A 86 13.41 4.30 -24.17
N GLY A 87 13.56 5.62 -24.29
CA GLY A 87 12.62 6.51 -24.98
C GLY A 87 11.46 6.92 -24.08
N ILE A 88 11.72 7.23 -22.80
CA ILE A 88 10.68 7.53 -21.81
C ILE A 88 9.79 8.69 -22.25
N THR A 89 10.39 9.83 -22.61
CA THR A 89 9.63 11.04 -23.01
C THR A 89 8.85 10.83 -24.31
N ASP A 90 9.43 10.08 -25.25
CA ASP A 90 8.85 9.79 -26.55
C ASP A 90 7.62 8.89 -26.41
N PHE A 91 7.69 7.88 -25.54
CA PHE A 91 6.54 7.03 -25.26
C PHE A 91 5.34 7.84 -24.78
N PHE A 92 5.56 8.75 -23.81
CA PHE A 92 4.47 9.55 -23.22
C PHE A 92 3.97 10.68 -24.11
N HIS A 93 4.65 10.99 -25.22
CA HIS A 93 4.25 12.08 -26.10
C HIS A 93 2.81 11.89 -26.62
N GLY A 94 1.92 12.81 -26.21
CA GLY A 94 0.51 12.80 -26.59
C GLY A 94 -0.31 11.63 -26.02
N LYS A 95 0.24 10.81 -25.11
CA LYS A 95 -0.49 9.69 -24.49
C LYS A 95 -1.48 10.18 -23.46
N ASN A 96 -2.66 9.56 -23.44
CA ASN A 96 -3.64 9.83 -22.41
C ASN A 96 -3.59 8.77 -21.32
N ILE A 97 -3.66 9.21 -20.07
CA ILE A 97 -3.48 8.34 -18.89
C ILE A 97 -4.72 8.43 -18.02
N PHE A 98 -5.21 7.29 -17.52
CA PHE A 98 -6.23 7.24 -16.48
C PHE A 98 -5.61 6.81 -15.17
N VAL A 99 -5.70 7.65 -14.14
CA VAL A 99 -5.07 7.43 -12.83
C VAL A 99 -6.13 7.33 -11.75
N THR A 100 -6.06 6.25 -10.96
CA THR A 100 -6.78 6.16 -9.67
C THR A 100 -5.84 6.44 -8.52
N GLY A 101 -6.36 7.02 -7.43
CA GLY A 101 -5.53 7.30 -6.25
C GLY A 101 -4.61 8.52 -6.40
N ALA A 102 -4.89 9.41 -7.35
CA ALA A 102 -4.08 10.60 -7.64
C ALA A 102 -3.97 11.60 -6.46
N THR A 103 -4.88 11.55 -5.50
CA THR A 103 -4.80 12.37 -4.27
C THR A 103 -3.88 11.75 -3.20
N GLY A 104 -3.49 10.49 -3.37
CA GLY A 104 -2.54 9.79 -2.49
C GLY A 104 -1.09 10.19 -2.73
N LEU A 105 -0.19 9.71 -1.87
CA LEU A 105 1.24 10.06 -1.89
C LEU A 105 1.89 9.77 -3.26
N LEU A 106 1.91 8.50 -3.67
CA LEU A 106 2.55 8.08 -4.93
C LEU A 106 1.78 8.56 -6.16
N GLY A 107 0.44 8.43 -6.16
CA GLY A 107 -0.38 8.88 -7.29
C GLY A 107 -0.18 10.36 -7.62
N LYS A 108 -0.02 11.20 -6.60
CA LYS A 108 0.25 12.64 -6.78
C LYS A 108 1.65 12.90 -7.33
N ALA A 109 2.67 12.19 -6.83
CA ALA A 109 4.03 12.27 -7.34
C ALA A 109 4.14 11.81 -8.81
N LEU A 110 3.41 10.76 -9.19
CA LEU A 110 3.31 10.31 -10.58
C LEU A 110 2.71 11.37 -11.49
N VAL A 111 1.57 11.96 -11.10
CA VAL A 111 0.93 13.02 -11.89
C VAL A 111 1.85 14.23 -12.04
N GLU A 112 2.51 14.67 -10.95
CA GLU A 112 3.46 15.78 -11.02
C GLU A 112 4.62 15.47 -11.97
N LYS A 113 5.27 14.30 -11.81
CA LYS A 113 6.43 13.93 -12.61
C LYS A 113 6.09 13.82 -14.09
N LEU A 114 4.93 13.26 -14.43
CA LEU A 114 4.41 13.19 -15.80
C LEU A 114 4.23 14.58 -16.41
N LEU A 115 3.63 15.53 -15.70
CA LEU A 115 3.46 16.90 -16.19
C LEU A 115 4.79 17.65 -16.33
N ARG A 116 5.69 17.51 -15.34
CA ARG A 116 6.96 18.24 -15.32
C ARG A 116 7.92 17.77 -16.41
N SER A 117 7.96 16.45 -16.64
CA SER A 117 9.10 15.78 -17.29
C SER A 117 8.73 15.09 -18.60
N THR A 118 7.46 15.12 -19.00
CA THR A 118 7.00 14.50 -20.25
C THR A 118 6.09 15.43 -21.03
N SER A 119 5.78 15.06 -22.28
CA SER A 119 4.78 15.73 -23.12
C SER A 119 3.47 14.93 -23.16
N VAL A 120 3.00 14.48 -21.99
CA VAL A 120 1.74 13.73 -21.85
C VAL A 120 0.54 14.49 -22.44
N GLY A 121 -0.42 13.74 -22.98
CA GLY A 121 -1.72 14.23 -23.41
C GLY A 121 -2.58 14.62 -22.20
N LYS A 122 -3.76 14.04 -22.06
CA LYS A 122 -4.66 14.24 -20.91
C LYS A 122 -4.40 13.20 -19.83
N ILE A 123 -4.50 13.62 -18.59
CA ILE A 123 -4.52 12.74 -17.43
C ILE A 123 -5.93 12.80 -16.82
N TYR A 124 -6.69 11.73 -17.01
CA TYR A 124 -7.98 11.53 -16.37
C TYR A 124 -7.76 11.07 -14.93
N LEU A 125 -8.31 11.83 -13.97
CA LEU A 125 -8.11 11.58 -12.54
C LEU A 125 -9.43 11.12 -11.92
N LEU A 126 -9.50 9.87 -11.47
CA LEU A 126 -10.67 9.40 -10.74
C LEU A 126 -10.68 10.01 -9.32
N VAL A 127 -11.65 10.86 -9.04
CA VAL A 127 -11.80 11.60 -7.78
C VAL A 127 -13.12 11.22 -7.12
N LYS A 128 -13.04 10.74 -5.88
CA LYS A 128 -14.22 10.44 -5.06
C LYS A 128 -14.94 11.73 -4.66
N ALA A 129 -16.05 12.03 -5.31
CA ALA A 129 -16.83 13.24 -5.07
C ALA A 129 -18.31 12.98 -5.33
N ASN A 130 -19.18 13.88 -4.87
CA ASN A 130 -20.62 13.77 -5.14
C ASN A 130 -20.99 14.32 -6.52
N ASP A 131 -20.21 15.28 -7.01
CA ASP A 131 -20.44 16.00 -8.26
C ASP A 131 -19.12 16.54 -8.84
N LYS A 132 -19.20 17.10 -10.05
CA LYS A 132 -18.04 17.60 -10.80
C LYS A 132 -17.39 18.82 -10.15
N GLU A 133 -18.18 19.69 -9.51
CA GLU A 133 -17.66 20.88 -8.83
C GLU A 133 -16.80 20.46 -7.63
N THR A 134 -17.32 19.57 -6.79
CA THR A 134 -16.59 18.97 -5.67
C THR A 134 -15.32 18.24 -6.15
N ALA A 135 -15.38 17.52 -7.27
CA ALA A 135 -14.20 16.86 -7.83
C ALA A 135 -13.12 17.86 -8.28
N PHE A 136 -13.52 18.96 -8.91
CA PHE A 136 -12.61 20.04 -9.31
C PHE A 136 -12.00 20.75 -8.09
N ASP A 137 -12.80 21.01 -7.07
CA ASP A 137 -12.38 21.59 -5.81
C ASP A 137 -11.33 20.74 -5.10
N ARG A 138 -11.55 19.42 -5.04
CA ARG A 138 -10.60 18.46 -4.51
C ARG A 138 -9.32 18.39 -5.35
N LEU A 139 -9.44 18.36 -6.68
CA LEU A 139 -8.28 18.42 -7.58
C LEU A 139 -7.44 19.67 -7.30
N SER A 140 -8.09 20.82 -7.15
CA SER A 140 -7.41 22.08 -6.85
C SER A 140 -6.68 22.03 -5.51
N LYS A 141 -7.43 21.81 -4.43
CA LYS A 141 -6.91 21.86 -3.04
C LYS A 141 -5.91 20.76 -2.73
N GLU A 142 -6.19 19.54 -3.17
CA GLU A 142 -5.36 18.38 -2.82
C GLU A 142 -4.17 18.21 -3.76
N ILE A 143 -4.28 18.57 -5.05
CA ILE A 143 -3.25 18.27 -6.05
C ILE A 143 -2.58 19.55 -6.55
N THR A 144 -3.27 20.39 -7.32
CA THR A 144 -2.62 21.49 -8.06
C THR A 144 -2.13 22.63 -7.17
N GLN A 145 -2.63 22.78 -5.95
CA GLN A 145 -2.15 23.74 -4.94
C GLN A 145 -1.09 23.16 -4.00
N SER A 146 -0.78 21.86 -4.09
CA SER A 146 0.27 21.24 -3.29
C SER A 146 1.64 21.85 -3.61
N GLU A 147 2.53 21.96 -2.61
CA GLU A 147 3.91 22.41 -2.84
C GLU A 147 4.68 21.48 -3.80
N LEU A 148 4.27 20.21 -3.89
CA LEU A 148 4.81 19.28 -4.89
C LEU A 148 4.72 19.83 -6.31
N PHE A 149 3.62 20.54 -6.63
CA PHE A 149 3.38 21.11 -7.96
C PHE A 149 4.09 22.45 -8.19
N LYS A 150 4.93 22.91 -7.24
CA LYS A 150 5.64 24.18 -7.36
C LYS A 150 6.49 24.24 -8.63
N CYS A 151 7.26 23.20 -8.94
CA CYS A 151 8.10 23.18 -10.14
C CYS A 151 7.29 23.26 -11.45
N VAL A 152 6.14 22.58 -11.52
CA VAL A 152 5.22 22.70 -12.66
C VAL A 152 4.65 24.12 -12.75
N ARG A 153 4.28 24.71 -11.61
CA ARG A 153 3.78 26.08 -11.53
C ARG A 153 4.82 27.10 -12.00
N ASP A 154 6.04 26.99 -11.52
CA ASP A 154 7.15 27.88 -11.87
C ASP A 154 7.49 27.75 -13.37
N LYS A 155 7.44 26.53 -13.93
CA LYS A 155 7.68 26.26 -15.36
C LYS A 155 6.65 26.92 -16.28
N HIS A 156 5.38 26.94 -15.89
CA HIS A 156 4.28 27.47 -16.72
C HIS A 156 3.86 28.91 -16.38
N GLY A 157 4.29 29.44 -15.23
CA GLY A 157 4.02 30.81 -14.81
C GLY A 157 2.54 31.18 -14.86
N ILE A 158 2.22 32.26 -15.57
CA ILE A 158 0.83 32.75 -15.74
C ILE A 158 -0.09 31.75 -16.45
N SER A 159 0.46 30.84 -17.26
CA SER A 159 -0.30 29.83 -18.00
C SER A 159 -0.51 28.55 -17.20
N TYR A 160 -0.06 28.48 -15.94
CA TYR A 160 -0.18 27.28 -15.12
C TYR A 160 -1.63 26.80 -14.99
N ASP A 161 -2.55 27.70 -14.64
CA ASP A 161 -3.95 27.35 -14.41
C ASP A 161 -4.67 26.87 -15.68
N GLU A 162 -4.28 27.40 -16.85
CA GLU A 162 -4.77 26.93 -18.14
C GLU A 162 -4.18 25.56 -18.48
N TYR A 163 -2.86 25.42 -18.32
CA TYR A 163 -2.14 24.17 -18.56
C TYR A 163 -2.68 23.01 -17.73
N VAL A 164 -2.82 23.18 -16.40
CA VAL A 164 -3.35 22.09 -15.56
C VAL A 164 -4.81 21.79 -15.84
N ARG A 165 -5.62 22.78 -16.27
CA ARG A 165 -7.03 22.55 -16.66
C ARG A 165 -7.13 21.77 -17.97
N GLU A 166 -6.22 22.02 -18.91
CA GLU A 166 -6.15 21.27 -20.16
C GLU A 166 -5.65 19.84 -19.93
N LYS A 167 -4.63 19.68 -19.07
CA LYS A 167 -3.96 18.39 -18.84
C LYS A 167 -4.68 17.50 -17.83
N LEU A 168 -5.25 18.05 -16.76
CA LEU A 168 -5.84 17.27 -15.66
C LEU A 168 -7.37 17.31 -15.76
N ILE A 169 -7.96 16.17 -16.11
CA ILE A 169 -9.39 16.03 -16.28
C ILE A 169 -9.97 15.29 -15.06
N PRO A 170 -10.63 15.98 -14.11
CA PRO A 170 -11.24 15.31 -12.97
C PRO A 170 -12.47 14.51 -13.41
N VAL A 171 -12.54 13.26 -12.96
CA VAL A 171 -13.62 12.32 -13.23
C VAL A 171 -14.22 11.89 -11.92
N VAL A 172 -15.50 12.22 -11.70
CA VAL A 172 -16.23 11.78 -10.51
C VAL A 172 -16.34 10.27 -10.53
N GLY A 173 -15.91 9.62 -9.44
CA GLY A 173 -16.11 8.19 -9.29
C GLY A 173 -15.36 7.58 -8.11
N ASN A 174 -15.58 6.29 -7.92
CA ASN A 174 -15.07 5.52 -6.81
C ASN A 174 -14.78 4.08 -7.29
N VAL A 175 -13.54 3.62 -7.10
CA VAL A 175 -13.11 2.27 -7.52
C VAL A 175 -13.89 1.15 -6.84
N CYS A 176 -14.54 1.44 -5.71
CA CYS A 176 -15.43 0.53 -4.98
C CYS A 176 -16.79 0.33 -5.64
N GLU A 177 -17.18 1.20 -6.58
CA GLU A 177 -18.52 1.23 -7.17
C GLU A 177 -18.59 0.55 -8.54
N ARG A 178 -19.80 0.14 -8.93
CA ARG A 178 -20.05 -0.40 -10.27
C ARG A 178 -19.70 0.65 -11.32
N ASN A 179 -19.10 0.21 -12.43
CA ASN A 179 -18.58 1.10 -13.48
C ASN A 179 -17.64 2.20 -12.93
N LEU A 180 -16.97 1.94 -11.81
CA LEU A 180 -16.09 2.87 -11.10
C LEU A 180 -16.80 4.14 -10.60
N GLY A 181 -18.13 4.10 -10.45
CA GLY A 181 -18.94 5.26 -10.07
C GLY A 181 -18.97 6.38 -11.11
N MET A 182 -18.47 6.13 -12.33
CA MET A 182 -18.41 7.12 -13.40
C MET A 182 -19.75 7.26 -14.12
N ASP A 183 -20.06 8.48 -14.56
CA ASP A 183 -21.14 8.70 -15.52
C ASP A 183 -20.80 8.10 -16.90
N VAL A 184 -21.83 7.83 -17.69
CA VAL A 184 -21.70 7.17 -19.00
C VAL A 184 -20.83 7.98 -19.97
N HIS A 185 -20.91 9.31 -19.94
CA HIS A 185 -20.14 10.16 -20.85
C HIS A 185 -18.65 10.12 -20.51
N SER A 186 -18.29 10.30 -19.24
CA SER A 186 -16.90 10.21 -18.78
C SER A 186 -16.32 8.84 -19.06
N ARG A 187 -17.07 7.77 -18.76
CA ARG A 187 -16.66 6.39 -19.03
C ARG A 187 -16.36 6.18 -20.51
N ASN A 188 -17.28 6.57 -21.39
CA ASN A 188 -17.10 6.40 -22.83
C ASN A 188 -15.91 7.21 -23.35
N ALA A 189 -15.74 8.46 -22.90
CA ALA A 189 -14.61 9.30 -23.30
C ALA A 189 -13.26 8.64 -22.95
N ILE A 190 -13.11 8.09 -21.74
CA ILE A 190 -11.89 7.42 -21.30
C ILE A 190 -11.66 6.13 -22.11
N THR A 191 -12.72 5.34 -22.33
CA THR A 191 -12.65 4.08 -23.09
C THR A 191 -12.16 4.28 -24.54
N GLU A 192 -12.52 5.40 -25.18
CA GLU A 192 -12.06 5.73 -26.54
C GLU A 192 -10.63 6.27 -26.58
N ASP A 193 -10.16 6.90 -25.50
CA ASP A 193 -8.99 7.79 -25.58
C ASP A 193 -7.76 7.33 -24.78
N VAL A 194 -7.92 6.48 -23.76
CA VAL A 194 -6.83 6.14 -22.84
C VAL A 194 -5.81 5.17 -23.43
N ASP A 195 -4.53 5.49 -23.29
CA ASP A 195 -3.40 4.63 -23.66
C ASP A 195 -2.85 3.85 -22.46
N VAL A 196 -2.84 4.45 -21.26
CA VAL A 196 -2.29 3.80 -20.05
C VAL A 196 -3.25 3.98 -18.88
N ILE A 197 -3.50 2.89 -18.14
CA ILE A 197 -4.23 2.94 -16.86
C ILE A 197 -3.25 2.72 -15.73
N ILE A 198 -3.19 3.64 -14.77
CA ILE A 198 -2.41 3.52 -13.54
C ILE A 198 -3.36 3.34 -12.36
N GLU A 199 -3.44 2.12 -11.87
CA GLU A 199 -4.16 1.78 -10.65
C GLU A 199 -3.23 1.97 -9.44
N SER A 200 -3.45 3.07 -8.70
CA SER A 200 -2.74 3.37 -7.46
C SER A 200 -3.67 3.56 -6.26
N ALA A 201 -5.00 3.54 -6.46
CA ALA A 201 -5.95 3.57 -5.36
C ALA A 201 -5.90 2.27 -4.56
N ALA A 202 -5.77 2.36 -3.24
CA ALA A 202 -5.80 1.20 -2.35
C ALA A 202 -6.22 1.62 -0.94
N ASN A 203 -6.72 0.67 -0.15
CA ASN A 203 -6.76 0.79 1.30
C ASN A 203 -5.43 0.28 1.87
N THR A 204 -4.64 1.18 2.44
CA THR A 204 -3.29 0.88 2.94
C THR A 204 -3.21 0.65 4.45
N LYS A 205 -4.35 0.60 5.15
CA LYS A 205 -4.36 0.33 6.59
C LYS A 205 -4.09 -1.15 6.85
N PHE A 206 -3.10 -1.45 7.70
CA PHE A 206 -2.72 -2.84 8.02
C PHE A 206 -3.87 -3.69 8.60
N ASN A 207 -4.78 -3.06 9.36
CA ASN A 207 -5.86 -3.74 10.07
C ASN A 207 -7.19 -2.97 9.96
N ASP A 208 -7.65 -2.76 8.72
CA ASP A 208 -9.04 -2.33 8.48
C ASP A 208 -9.98 -3.53 8.46
N ARG A 209 -11.29 -3.28 8.32
CA ARG A 209 -12.27 -4.37 8.17
C ARG A 209 -11.99 -5.20 6.91
N TYR A 210 -12.24 -6.50 7.00
CA TYR A 210 -11.86 -7.44 5.92
C TYR A 210 -12.61 -7.15 4.62
N ASP A 211 -13.92 -6.92 4.71
CA ASP A 211 -14.78 -6.56 3.58
C ASP A 211 -14.31 -5.27 2.88
N LEU A 212 -13.92 -4.25 3.64
CA LEU A 212 -13.40 -3.00 3.08
C LEU A 212 -12.02 -3.18 2.41
N LEU A 213 -11.16 -4.02 2.98
CA LEU A 213 -9.86 -4.35 2.37
C LEU A 213 -10.05 -5.11 1.06
N LEU A 214 -10.91 -6.15 1.04
CA LEU A 214 -11.19 -6.90 -0.18
C LEU A 214 -11.84 -6.03 -1.26
N ASP A 215 -12.79 -5.17 -0.89
CA ASP A 215 -13.44 -4.33 -1.90
C ASP A 215 -12.49 -3.30 -2.52
N ALA A 216 -11.59 -2.71 -1.72
CA ALA A 216 -10.64 -1.70 -2.19
C ALA A 216 -9.39 -2.27 -2.88
N ASN A 217 -8.92 -3.46 -2.47
CA ASN A 217 -7.63 -4.00 -2.95
C ASN A 217 -7.76 -5.25 -3.81
N VAL A 218 -8.95 -5.85 -3.92
CA VAL A 218 -9.21 -7.04 -4.76
C VAL A 218 -10.29 -6.73 -5.80
N ASN A 219 -11.50 -6.35 -5.35
CA ASN A 219 -12.61 -6.11 -6.26
C ASN A 219 -12.42 -4.83 -7.10
N ALA A 220 -11.78 -3.80 -6.55
CA ALA A 220 -11.49 -2.56 -7.28
C ALA A 220 -10.51 -2.80 -8.45
N PRO A 221 -9.34 -3.45 -8.26
CA PRO A 221 -8.50 -3.89 -9.37
C PRO A 221 -9.25 -4.75 -10.39
N GLN A 222 -10.10 -5.67 -9.93
CA GLN A 222 -10.93 -6.50 -10.80
C GLN A 222 -11.83 -5.65 -11.70
N ARG A 223 -12.60 -4.71 -11.12
CA ARG A 223 -13.49 -3.79 -11.86
C ARG A 223 -12.70 -2.90 -12.82
N LEU A 224 -11.53 -2.42 -12.41
CA LEU A 224 -10.66 -1.62 -13.27
C LEU A 224 -10.14 -2.42 -14.46
N MET A 225 -9.71 -3.67 -14.27
CA MET A 225 -9.27 -4.54 -15.36
C MET A 225 -10.41 -4.87 -16.33
N MET A 226 -11.63 -5.07 -15.82
CA MET A 226 -12.81 -5.21 -16.66
C MET A 226 -13.10 -3.96 -17.51
N PHE A 227 -12.95 -2.77 -16.92
CA PHE A 227 -13.03 -1.51 -17.65
C PHE A 227 -11.90 -1.36 -18.69
N ALA A 228 -10.68 -1.73 -18.31
CA ALA A 228 -9.49 -1.69 -19.16
C ALA A 228 -9.65 -2.54 -20.43
N LYS A 229 -10.26 -3.73 -20.33
CA LYS A 229 -10.58 -4.58 -21.48
C LYS A 229 -11.53 -3.94 -22.50
N GLY A 230 -12.31 -2.95 -22.08
CA GLY A 230 -13.17 -2.18 -22.99
C GLY A 230 -12.42 -1.07 -23.73
N CYS A 231 -11.24 -0.66 -23.26
CA CYS A 231 -10.51 0.50 -23.77
C CYS A 231 -9.83 0.20 -25.11
N LYS A 232 -10.11 1.02 -26.13
CA LYS A 232 -9.73 0.72 -27.51
C LYS A 232 -8.26 0.95 -27.84
N LYS A 233 -7.61 1.89 -27.13
CA LYS A 233 -6.22 2.31 -27.38
C LYS A 233 -5.23 1.79 -26.33
N LEU A 234 -5.71 1.03 -25.35
CA LEU A 234 -4.93 0.63 -24.18
C LEU A 234 -3.65 -0.11 -24.58
N LYS A 235 -2.51 0.42 -24.11
CA LYS A 235 -1.17 -0.14 -24.25
C LYS A 235 -0.73 -0.87 -23.00
N LEU A 236 -1.10 -0.37 -21.82
CA LEU A 236 -0.60 -0.92 -20.57
C LEU A 236 -1.56 -0.67 -19.41
N PHE A 237 -1.78 -1.70 -18.61
CA PHE A 237 -2.40 -1.59 -17.30
C PHE A 237 -1.31 -1.70 -16.23
N VAL A 238 -1.26 -0.74 -15.31
CA VAL A 238 -0.28 -0.67 -14.23
C VAL A 238 -1.00 -0.87 -12.91
N HIS A 239 -0.51 -1.79 -12.09
CA HIS A 239 -0.98 -2.04 -10.74
C HIS A 239 0.10 -1.68 -9.73
N ILE A 240 -0.15 -0.70 -8.86
CA ILE A 240 0.73 -0.42 -7.73
C ILE A 240 0.40 -1.40 -6.61
N SER A 241 1.28 -2.37 -6.41
CA SER A 241 1.23 -3.37 -5.35
C SER A 241 2.16 -3.02 -4.20
N THR A 242 2.81 -4.01 -3.58
CA THR A 242 3.82 -3.85 -2.54
C THR A 242 4.79 -5.03 -2.55
N ALA A 243 6.05 -4.82 -2.17
CA ALA A 243 7.03 -5.91 -2.06
C ALA A 243 6.59 -6.98 -1.04
N TYR A 244 5.74 -6.59 -0.08
CA TYR A 244 5.28 -7.45 1.02
C TYR A 244 4.08 -8.34 0.66
N VAL A 245 3.74 -8.55 -0.62
CA VAL A 245 2.69 -9.51 -1.07
C VAL A 245 3.11 -10.97 -0.99
N ASN A 246 4.28 -11.24 -0.43
CA ASN A 246 4.79 -12.59 -0.26
C ASN A 246 4.38 -13.11 1.11
N VAL A 247 4.01 -14.39 1.16
CA VAL A 247 3.87 -15.15 2.42
C VAL A 247 5.15 -14.98 3.25
N ARG A 248 5.07 -15.02 4.58
CA ARG A 248 6.23 -14.98 5.51
C ARG A 248 7.31 -15.95 5.04
N ARG A 249 8.30 -15.40 4.35
CA ARG A 249 9.44 -16.08 3.75
C ARG A 249 10.69 -15.34 4.16
N GLU A 250 11.74 -16.09 4.40
CA GLU A 250 13.07 -15.56 4.64
C GLU A 250 13.91 -15.68 3.37
N GLY A 251 14.95 -14.86 3.26
CA GLY A 251 15.88 -14.89 2.13
C GLY A 251 15.45 -14.03 0.94
N ILE A 252 15.99 -14.35 -0.23
CA ILE A 252 15.84 -13.53 -1.43
C ILE A 252 14.51 -13.81 -2.13
N ILE A 253 13.73 -12.76 -2.35
CA ILE A 253 12.44 -12.80 -3.05
C ILE A 253 12.61 -12.14 -4.42
N TYR A 254 12.36 -12.91 -5.48
CA TYR A 254 12.54 -12.49 -6.87
C TYR A 254 11.29 -11.81 -7.46
N GLU A 255 11.49 -11.00 -8.49
CA GLU A 255 10.45 -10.28 -9.22
C GLU A 255 9.67 -11.21 -10.15
N LYS A 256 8.85 -12.07 -9.55
CA LYS A 256 7.99 -13.01 -10.27
C LYS A 256 6.52 -12.73 -10.02
N PRO A 257 5.65 -13.03 -11.01
CA PRO A 257 4.21 -13.09 -10.78
C PRO A 257 3.90 -14.03 -9.62
N LEU A 258 2.86 -13.73 -8.84
CA LEU A 258 2.34 -14.71 -7.88
C LEU A 258 1.73 -15.87 -8.70
N ALA A 259 2.39 -17.01 -8.66
CA ALA A 259 1.93 -18.26 -9.27
C ALA A 259 1.61 -19.29 -8.18
N ASP A 260 0.63 -20.14 -8.44
CA ASP A 260 0.12 -21.15 -7.49
C ASP A 260 1.24 -22.06 -6.96
N ASP A 261 2.19 -22.41 -7.82
CA ASP A 261 3.32 -23.30 -7.48
C ASP A 261 4.28 -22.69 -6.47
N GLU A 262 4.53 -21.38 -6.49
CA GLU A 262 5.46 -20.78 -5.53
C GLU A 262 4.83 -20.66 -4.15
N ILE A 263 3.54 -20.34 -4.02
CA ILE A 263 2.80 -20.30 -2.73
C ILE A 263 2.76 -21.70 -2.09
N SER A 264 2.67 -22.76 -2.90
CA SER A 264 2.64 -24.17 -2.47
C SER A 264 3.92 -24.68 -1.80
N SER A 265 5.07 -24.03 -2.02
CA SER A 265 6.34 -24.39 -1.37
C SER A 265 6.37 -24.08 0.13
N CYS A 266 5.39 -23.31 0.61
CA CYS A 266 5.25 -22.98 2.01
C CYS A 266 4.21 -23.88 2.68
N SER A 267 4.34 -24.12 3.98
CA SER A 267 3.39 -24.89 4.79
C SER A 267 2.01 -24.21 4.97
N PHE A 268 1.69 -23.21 4.15
CA PHE A 268 0.46 -22.44 4.23
C PHE A 268 -0.54 -22.90 3.15
N PRO A 269 -1.86 -22.83 3.43
CA PRO A 269 -2.88 -23.19 2.45
C PRO A 269 -2.87 -22.28 1.22
N GLU A 270 -3.33 -22.82 0.09
CA GLU A 270 -3.59 -22.04 -1.12
C GLU A 270 -4.79 -21.10 -0.92
N ILE A 271 -4.74 -19.92 -1.55
CA ILE A 271 -5.77 -18.87 -1.39
C ILE A 271 -6.80 -19.01 -2.52
N ASP A 272 -8.02 -19.41 -2.19
CA ASP A 272 -9.17 -19.24 -3.08
C ASP A 272 -9.77 -17.84 -2.84
N VAL A 273 -9.46 -16.90 -3.73
CA VAL A 273 -9.89 -15.50 -3.61
C VAL A 273 -11.42 -15.38 -3.61
N ILE A 274 -12.13 -16.26 -4.32
CA ILE A 274 -13.59 -16.23 -4.42
C ILE A 274 -14.21 -16.58 -3.08
N ASP A 275 -13.68 -17.62 -2.44
CA ASP A 275 -14.16 -18.08 -1.15
C ASP A 275 -13.87 -17.06 -0.05
N GLU A 276 -12.73 -16.35 -0.11
CA GLU A 276 -12.45 -15.22 0.78
C GLU A 276 -13.42 -14.05 0.58
N ILE A 277 -13.76 -13.71 -0.67
CA ILE A 277 -14.77 -12.68 -0.96
C ILE A 277 -16.14 -13.10 -0.41
N LYS A 278 -16.56 -14.36 -0.63
CA LYS A 278 -17.83 -14.88 -0.09
C LYS A 278 -17.84 -14.87 1.43
N LEU A 279 -16.72 -15.23 2.07
CA LEU A 279 -16.56 -15.23 3.52
C LEU A 279 -16.74 -13.81 4.06
N ALA A 280 -16.00 -12.83 3.53
CA ALA A 280 -16.11 -11.44 3.95
C ALA A 280 -17.53 -10.88 3.77
N MET A 281 -18.18 -11.18 2.65
CA MET A 281 -19.58 -10.77 2.38
C MET A 281 -20.55 -11.39 3.40
N LYS A 282 -20.43 -12.70 3.65
CA LYS A 282 -21.28 -13.40 4.61
C LYS A 282 -21.10 -12.81 6.02
N SER A 283 -19.85 -12.69 6.47
CA SER A 283 -19.52 -12.12 7.78
C SER A 283 -20.01 -10.69 7.93
N SER A 284 -19.91 -9.86 6.88
CA SER A 284 -20.42 -8.49 6.92
C SER A 284 -21.95 -8.42 7.01
N ASN A 285 -22.68 -9.34 6.37
CA ASN A 285 -24.14 -9.37 6.40
C ASN A 285 -24.70 -9.94 7.71
N GLU A 286 -24.01 -10.90 8.31
CA GLU A 286 -24.40 -11.52 9.59
C GLU A 286 -24.09 -10.62 10.79
N SER A 287 -23.07 -9.76 10.67
CA SER A 287 -22.65 -8.84 11.73
C SER A 287 -23.58 -7.62 11.80
N THR A 288 -24.67 -7.72 12.57
CA THR A 288 -25.54 -6.56 12.85
C THR A 288 -25.18 -5.95 14.22
N GLY A 289 -24.92 -4.63 14.25
CA GLY A 289 -24.69 -3.86 15.50
C GLY A 289 -23.26 -3.35 15.71
N TYR A 290 -22.97 -2.88 16.94
CA TYR A 290 -21.73 -2.19 17.33
C TYR A 290 -20.46 -3.08 17.25
N ASP A 291 -20.60 -4.41 17.29
CA ASP A 291 -19.46 -5.35 17.28
C ASP A 291 -18.97 -5.74 15.88
N ALA A 292 -19.65 -5.29 14.81
CA ALA A 292 -19.34 -5.69 13.43
C ALA A 292 -17.95 -5.24 12.96
N ASP A 293 -17.56 -3.99 13.28
CA ASP A 293 -16.24 -3.46 12.89
C ASP A 293 -15.10 -4.24 13.58
N LYS A 294 -15.27 -4.56 14.86
CA LYS A 294 -14.28 -5.29 15.65
C LYS A 294 -14.14 -6.72 15.15
N GLU A 295 -15.26 -7.38 14.85
CA GLU A 295 -15.25 -8.75 14.36
C GLU A 295 -14.64 -8.86 12.95
N LEU A 296 -14.93 -7.93 12.04
CA LEU A 296 -14.34 -7.93 10.70
C LEU A 296 -12.85 -7.57 10.70
N LYS A 297 -12.38 -6.76 11.66
CA LYS A 297 -10.93 -6.56 11.89
C LYS A 297 -10.27 -7.80 12.49
N ARG A 298 -10.95 -8.48 13.40
CA ARG A 298 -10.48 -9.77 13.95
C ARG A 298 -10.34 -10.81 12.84
N LEU A 299 -11.35 -10.93 11.98
CA LEU A 299 -11.35 -11.80 10.80
C LEU A 299 -10.17 -11.48 9.87
N THR A 300 -9.90 -10.20 9.62
CA THR A 300 -8.76 -9.76 8.81
C THR A 300 -7.44 -10.33 9.31
N LEU A 301 -7.17 -10.21 10.61
CA LEU A 301 -5.95 -10.74 11.23
C LEU A 301 -5.91 -12.27 11.19
N GLU A 302 -7.05 -12.91 11.42
CA GLU A 302 -7.18 -14.37 11.36
C GLU A 302 -6.86 -14.91 9.96
N ARG A 303 -7.45 -14.33 8.90
CA ARG A 303 -7.21 -14.74 7.52
C ARG A 303 -5.77 -14.44 7.08
N ALA A 304 -5.24 -13.26 7.42
CA ALA A 304 -3.84 -12.94 7.14
C ALA A 304 -2.89 -13.97 7.78
N SER A 305 -3.08 -14.30 9.07
CA SER A 305 -2.26 -15.30 9.75
C SER A 305 -2.45 -16.70 9.19
N PHE A 306 -3.66 -17.08 8.80
CA PHE A 306 -3.98 -18.40 8.23
C PHE A 306 -3.21 -18.67 6.94
N TYR A 307 -3.08 -17.64 6.09
CA TYR A 307 -2.31 -17.70 4.83
C TYR A 307 -0.84 -17.29 4.97
N GLY A 308 -0.38 -17.06 6.21
CA GLY A 308 1.02 -16.72 6.47
C GLY A 308 1.43 -15.31 6.10
N PHE A 309 0.50 -14.36 6.00
CA PHE A 309 0.78 -12.93 5.88
C PHE A 309 0.95 -12.27 7.25
N ASN A 310 1.54 -11.07 7.28
CA ASN A 310 1.70 -10.34 8.53
C ASN A 310 0.48 -9.50 8.90
N ASN A 311 -0.27 -9.03 7.90
CA ASN A 311 -1.44 -8.20 8.10
C ASN A 311 -2.41 -8.31 6.90
N GLY A 312 -3.61 -7.77 7.07
CA GLY A 312 -4.66 -7.83 6.05
C GLY A 312 -4.34 -7.05 4.78
N TYR A 313 -3.58 -5.96 4.89
CA TYR A 313 -3.14 -5.18 3.74
C TYR A 313 -2.30 -6.03 2.78
N GLN A 314 -1.26 -6.71 3.28
CA GLN A 314 -0.41 -7.59 2.49
C GLN A 314 -1.21 -8.70 1.79
N LEU A 315 -2.06 -9.41 2.55
CA LEU A 315 -2.94 -10.45 2.01
C LEU A 315 -3.85 -9.90 0.91
N SER A 316 -4.52 -8.77 1.14
CA SER A 316 -5.43 -8.18 0.16
C SER A 316 -4.73 -7.71 -1.12
N LYS A 317 -3.49 -7.21 -1.03
CA LYS A 317 -2.69 -6.83 -2.21
C LYS A 317 -2.22 -8.06 -2.99
N ALA A 318 -1.85 -9.14 -2.30
CA ALA A 318 -1.54 -10.41 -2.95
C ALA A 318 -2.75 -10.95 -3.73
N MET A 319 -3.95 -10.97 -3.12
CA MET A 319 -5.18 -11.38 -3.79
C MET A 319 -5.54 -10.47 -4.98
N GLY A 320 -5.29 -9.16 -4.87
CA GLY A 320 -5.44 -8.22 -5.98
C GLY A 320 -4.57 -8.59 -7.19
N GLU A 321 -3.29 -8.91 -6.94
CA GLU A 321 -2.39 -9.39 -7.99
C GLU A 321 -2.85 -10.72 -8.60
N MET A 322 -3.27 -11.68 -7.77
CA MET A 322 -3.77 -12.99 -8.23
C MET A 322 -4.97 -12.82 -9.15
N VAL A 323 -5.95 -12.00 -8.76
CA VAL A 323 -7.14 -11.73 -9.59
C VAL A 323 -6.77 -11.04 -10.90
N LEU A 324 -5.86 -10.06 -10.87
CA LEU A 324 -5.41 -9.40 -12.10
C LEU A 324 -4.69 -10.39 -13.03
N ASN A 325 -3.82 -11.23 -12.49
CA ASN A 325 -3.12 -12.27 -13.23
C ASN A 325 -4.15 -13.22 -13.88
N GLU A 326 -5.13 -13.70 -13.13
CA GLU A 326 -6.17 -14.62 -13.62
C GLU A 326 -7.02 -13.99 -14.75
N ILE A 327 -7.47 -12.74 -14.57
CA ILE A 327 -8.48 -12.17 -15.45
C ILE A 327 -7.93 -11.31 -16.59
N ARG A 328 -6.66 -10.88 -16.60
CA ARG A 328 -6.17 -9.88 -17.58
C ARG A 328 -6.40 -10.25 -19.05
N GLY A 329 -6.38 -11.54 -19.38
CA GLY A 329 -6.41 -12.01 -20.77
C GLY A 329 -5.25 -11.42 -21.57
N ASP A 330 -5.55 -10.73 -22.67
CA ASP A 330 -4.54 -10.13 -23.56
C ASP A 330 -4.02 -8.75 -23.09
N VAL A 331 -4.56 -8.17 -22.00
CA VAL A 331 -4.14 -6.86 -21.51
C VAL A 331 -2.72 -6.95 -20.91
N PRO A 332 -1.73 -6.20 -21.44
CA PRO A 332 -0.40 -6.11 -20.84
C PRO A 332 -0.49 -5.56 -19.40
N LEU A 333 0.18 -6.23 -18.46
CA LEU A 333 0.11 -5.91 -17.04
C LEU A 333 1.50 -5.62 -16.48
N LEU A 334 1.65 -4.44 -15.90
CA LEU A 334 2.83 -4.04 -15.14
C LEU A 334 2.49 -3.97 -13.65
N VAL A 335 3.14 -4.77 -12.83
CA VAL A 335 3.01 -4.74 -11.38
C VAL A 335 4.24 -4.06 -10.78
N ILE A 336 4.02 -2.95 -10.07
CA ILE A 336 5.06 -2.25 -9.33
C ILE A 336 4.90 -2.56 -7.85
N ARG A 337 5.91 -3.18 -7.25
CA ARG A 337 5.95 -3.58 -5.84
C ARG A 337 6.96 -2.72 -5.08
N PRO A 338 6.58 -1.52 -4.63
CA PRO A 338 7.45 -0.70 -3.78
C PRO A 338 7.59 -1.31 -2.38
N THR A 339 8.71 -1.00 -1.71
CA THR A 339 8.90 -1.22 -0.27
C THR A 339 8.28 -0.06 0.51
N VAL A 340 8.76 0.27 1.72
CA VAL A 340 8.16 1.34 2.54
C VAL A 340 8.42 2.69 1.89
N ILE A 341 7.39 3.30 1.29
CA ILE A 341 7.53 4.59 0.62
C ILE A 341 7.62 5.72 1.65
N GLU A 342 8.72 6.48 1.59
CA GLU A 342 8.96 7.67 2.41
C GLU A 342 9.16 8.93 1.55
N GLY A 343 9.51 10.04 2.19
CA GLY A 343 9.63 11.35 1.55
C GLY A 343 10.60 11.34 0.38
N SER A 344 10.38 12.24 -0.58
CA SER A 344 11.22 12.36 -1.77
C SER A 344 12.70 12.58 -1.41
N TYR A 345 13.59 12.00 -2.21
CA TYR A 345 15.03 12.16 -2.03
C TYR A 345 15.53 13.45 -2.65
N LYS A 346 15.11 13.75 -3.89
CA LYS A 346 15.57 14.90 -4.67
C LYS A 346 14.44 15.71 -5.27
N GLU A 347 13.45 15.07 -5.88
CA GLU A 347 12.52 15.76 -6.77
C GLU A 347 11.05 15.67 -6.36
N PRO A 348 10.21 16.59 -6.86
CA PRO A 348 10.57 17.95 -7.27
C PRO A 348 10.96 18.83 -6.07
N VAL A 349 10.59 18.40 -4.86
CA VAL A 349 10.88 19.08 -3.60
C VAL A 349 11.46 18.03 -2.64
N PRO A 350 12.75 18.08 -2.24
CA PRO A 350 13.33 17.12 -1.31
C PRO A 350 12.58 17.06 0.02
N GLY A 351 12.38 15.86 0.56
CA GLY A 351 11.69 15.62 1.82
C GLY A 351 10.17 15.83 1.76
N TRP A 352 9.60 16.04 0.57
CA TRP A 352 8.15 16.12 0.43
C TRP A 352 7.52 14.77 0.77
N ILE A 353 6.54 14.81 1.68
CA ILE A 353 5.78 13.67 2.14
C ILE A 353 4.33 14.11 2.41
N GLN A 354 3.39 13.18 2.30
CA GLN A 354 1.98 13.45 2.53
C GLN A 354 1.41 12.60 3.67
N GLY A 355 1.16 13.29 4.79
CA GLY A 355 0.55 12.73 5.99
C GLY A 355 1.52 11.88 6.81
N ASN A 356 1.15 11.62 8.07
CA ASN A 356 1.91 10.77 8.97
C ASN A 356 1.62 9.29 8.67
N ARG A 357 2.43 8.65 7.81
CA ARG A 357 2.17 7.31 7.27
C ARG A 357 3.44 6.46 7.27
N MET A 358 3.31 5.18 6.95
CA MET A 358 4.46 4.29 6.79
C MET A 358 5.35 4.30 8.02
N PHE A 359 6.64 4.65 7.99
CA PHE A 359 7.51 4.67 9.16
C PHE A 359 7.47 6.00 9.95
N ASP A 360 6.87 7.06 9.40
CA ASP A 360 6.77 8.37 10.05
C ASP A 360 6.14 8.35 11.45
N PRO A 361 5.09 7.55 11.75
CA PRO A 361 4.56 7.46 13.11
C PRO A 361 5.61 7.00 14.14
N VAL A 362 6.55 6.15 13.73
CA VAL A 362 7.66 5.68 14.58
C VAL A 362 8.67 6.82 14.79
N ILE A 363 9.09 7.50 13.72
CA ILE A 363 10.02 8.64 13.76
C ILE A 363 9.44 9.79 14.60
N THR A 364 8.19 10.18 14.35
CA THR A 364 7.53 11.28 15.08
C THR A 364 7.29 10.94 16.55
N SER A 365 6.97 9.68 16.88
CA SER A 365 6.82 9.23 18.26
C SER A 365 8.15 9.26 19.02
N PHE A 366 9.25 8.91 18.35
CA PHE A 366 10.59 9.06 18.92
C PHE A 366 10.92 10.52 19.19
N GLY A 367 10.75 11.41 18.20
CA GLY A 367 11.02 12.84 18.36
C GLY A 367 10.18 13.53 19.45
N LYS A 368 8.98 13.01 19.73
CA LYS A 368 8.10 13.46 20.83
C LYS A 368 8.47 12.85 22.19
N GLY A 369 9.47 11.99 22.28
CA GLY A 369 9.88 11.29 23.50
C GLY A 369 8.89 10.22 23.98
N LEU A 370 7.92 9.84 23.15
CA LEU A 370 6.92 8.80 23.43
C LEU A 370 7.49 7.40 23.19
N LEU A 371 8.36 7.25 22.19
CA LEU A 371 8.98 5.99 21.83
C LEU A 371 10.43 5.93 22.32
N ARG A 372 10.69 5.09 23.33
CA ARG A 372 12.01 4.91 23.95
C ARG A 372 12.62 3.53 23.71
N ALA A 373 11.79 2.60 23.26
CA ALA A 373 12.19 1.27 22.85
C ALA A 373 11.41 0.85 21.61
N PHE A 374 11.91 -0.14 20.88
CA PHE A 374 11.28 -0.68 19.69
C PHE A 374 11.41 -2.21 19.61
N LEU A 375 10.46 -2.84 18.93
CA LEU A 375 10.46 -4.27 18.64
C LEU A 375 11.06 -4.49 17.26
N ALA A 376 12.36 -4.76 17.24
CA ALA A 376 13.10 -5.10 16.05
C ALA A 376 14.42 -5.78 16.44
N ASP A 377 14.93 -6.60 15.54
CA ASP A 377 16.34 -6.94 15.52
C ASP A 377 17.12 -5.70 14.98
N PRO A 378 18.07 -5.14 15.75
CA PRO A 378 18.80 -3.93 15.34
C PRO A 378 19.64 -4.12 14.08
N ASP A 379 20.00 -5.36 13.74
CA ASP A 379 20.83 -5.68 12.58
C ASP A 379 19.99 -6.04 11.34
N GLU A 380 18.67 -6.20 11.50
CA GLU A 380 17.76 -6.39 10.38
C GLU A 380 17.53 -5.10 9.60
N GLN A 381 17.19 -5.27 8.31
CA GLN A 381 17.04 -4.13 7.40
C GLN A 381 15.66 -3.49 7.48
N LEU A 382 15.68 -2.16 7.49
CA LEU A 382 14.55 -1.30 7.23
C LEU A 382 14.57 -0.90 5.75
N ASP A 383 13.73 -1.55 4.94
CA ASP A 383 13.67 -1.29 3.49
C ASP A 383 12.72 -0.12 3.18
N ILE A 384 13.29 1.08 3.11
CA ILE A 384 12.63 2.33 2.74
C ILE A 384 12.99 2.72 1.32
N VAL A 385 12.05 3.28 0.58
CA VAL A 385 12.26 3.84 -0.76
C VAL A 385 11.67 5.25 -0.87
N PRO A 386 12.42 6.25 -1.36
CA PRO A 386 11.89 7.58 -1.62
C PRO A 386 10.79 7.60 -2.70
N VAL A 387 9.71 8.36 -2.48
CA VAL A 387 8.54 8.40 -3.40
C VAL A 387 8.88 8.83 -4.83
N ASP A 388 9.85 9.71 -5.01
CA ASP A 388 10.31 10.19 -6.33
C ASP A 388 10.99 9.08 -7.13
N MET A 389 11.79 8.22 -6.48
CA MET A 389 12.36 7.04 -7.14
C MET A 389 11.28 6.04 -7.56
N VAL A 390 10.24 5.85 -6.73
CA VAL A 390 9.10 4.99 -7.10
C VAL A 390 8.35 5.56 -8.28
N ALA A 391 8.08 6.86 -8.29
CA ALA A 391 7.42 7.51 -9.42
C ALA A 391 8.24 7.37 -10.72
N ASN A 392 9.54 7.63 -10.65
CA ASN A 392 10.46 7.54 -11.78
C ASN A 392 10.58 6.10 -12.32
N ALA A 393 10.74 5.10 -11.43
CA ALA A 393 10.82 3.70 -11.82
C ALA A 393 9.52 3.22 -12.48
N THR A 394 8.36 3.62 -11.94
CA THR A 394 7.07 3.32 -12.56
C THR A 394 6.97 3.93 -13.95
N ILE A 395 7.33 5.20 -14.14
CA ILE A 395 7.26 5.90 -15.44
C ILE A 395 8.20 5.24 -16.46
N ALA A 396 9.44 4.94 -16.07
CA ALA A 396 10.40 4.27 -16.93
C ALA A 396 9.94 2.85 -17.32
N ALA A 397 9.41 2.09 -16.37
CA ALA A 397 8.87 0.75 -16.63
C ALA A 397 7.62 0.79 -17.52
N ILE A 398 6.77 1.81 -17.37
CA ILE A 398 5.63 2.05 -18.26
C ILE A 398 6.11 2.28 -19.69
N ALA A 399 7.11 3.13 -19.91
CA ALA A 399 7.62 3.40 -21.25
C ALA A 399 8.20 2.12 -21.88
N LYS A 400 9.08 1.41 -21.16
CA LYS A 400 9.69 0.17 -21.62
C LYS A 400 8.66 -0.86 -22.10
N HIS A 401 7.63 -1.11 -21.29
CA HIS A 401 6.63 -2.14 -21.60
C HIS A 401 5.49 -1.65 -22.49
N GLY A 402 5.23 -0.34 -22.49
CA GLY A 402 4.24 0.29 -23.36
C GLY A 402 4.70 0.41 -24.82
N ILE A 403 6.02 0.55 -25.06
CA ILE A 403 6.62 0.55 -26.41
C ILE A 403 6.48 -0.83 -27.05
N THR A 404 6.84 -1.89 -26.32
CA THR A 404 6.79 -3.27 -26.84
C THR A 404 5.36 -3.80 -26.93
N ASN A 405 4.47 -3.34 -26.03
CA ASN A 405 3.05 -3.72 -25.97
C ASN A 405 2.84 -5.24 -25.98
N THR A 406 3.78 -5.98 -25.37
CA THR A 406 3.73 -7.44 -25.28
C THR A 406 2.68 -7.88 -24.25
N ARG A 407 1.97 -8.98 -24.52
CA ARG A 407 0.91 -9.54 -23.65
C ARG A 407 1.46 -10.26 -22.41
N GLN A 408 2.41 -9.63 -21.73
CA GLN A 408 3.15 -10.19 -20.60
C GLN A 408 2.74 -9.51 -19.29
N LEU A 409 2.96 -10.24 -18.20
CA LEU A 409 2.93 -9.69 -16.84
C LEU A 409 4.37 -9.44 -16.40
N ASN A 410 4.71 -8.19 -16.17
CA ASN A 410 6.03 -7.78 -15.70
C ASN A 410 5.94 -7.28 -14.25
N VAL A 411 6.89 -7.70 -13.41
CA VAL A 411 6.94 -7.34 -12.00
C VAL A 411 8.23 -6.56 -11.71
N TYR A 412 8.13 -5.48 -10.95
CA TYR A 412 9.28 -4.73 -10.45
C TYR A 412 9.21 -4.60 -8.94
N HIS A 413 10.27 -4.97 -8.23
CA HIS A 413 10.50 -4.55 -6.86
C HIS A 413 11.22 -3.21 -6.90
N VAL A 414 10.58 -2.20 -6.34
CA VAL A 414 11.18 -0.87 -6.19
C VAL A 414 11.50 -0.66 -4.71
N GLY A 415 12.70 -1.08 -4.34
CA GLY A 415 13.19 -1.04 -2.98
C GLY A 415 14.70 -0.81 -2.94
N THR A 416 15.21 -0.48 -1.77
CA THR A 416 16.62 -0.12 -1.57
C THR A 416 17.39 -1.23 -0.86
N GLY A 417 16.71 -2.08 -0.09
CA GLY A 417 17.35 -3.05 0.82
C GLY A 417 18.33 -4.01 0.15
N PHE A 418 18.08 -4.41 -1.11
CA PHE A 418 18.96 -5.32 -1.84
C PHE A 418 20.28 -4.66 -2.31
N VAL A 419 20.28 -3.36 -2.60
CA VAL A 419 21.41 -2.67 -3.25
C VAL A 419 22.09 -1.64 -2.36
N ASN A 420 21.39 -1.11 -1.37
CA ASN A 420 21.87 -0.10 -0.43
C ASN A 420 21.19 -0.29 0.95
N PRO A 421 21.56 -1.36 1.69
CA PRO A 421 20.87 -1.75 2.90
C PRO A 421 20.99 -0.72 4.03
N LEU A 422 19.87 -0.49 4.73
CA LEU A 422 19.78 0.31 5.94
C LEU A 422 19.30 -0.57 7.10
N THR A 423 20.06 -0.65 8.19
CA THR A 423 19.65 -1.41 9.39
C THR A 423 18.80 -0.54 10.33
N TYR A 424 17.98 -1.18 11.17
CA TYR A 424 17.22 -0.48 12.22
C TYR A 424 18.13 0.29 13.18
N SER A 425 19.28 -0.27 13.56
CA SER A 425 20.31 0.41 14.37
C SER A 425 20.73 1.75 13.76
N ARG A 426 21.19 1.73 12.51
CA ARG A 426 21.65 2.94 11.81
C ARG A 426 20.51 3.94 11.57
N ALA A 427 19.32 3.46 11.21
CA ALA A 427 18.17 4.35 11.01
C ALA A 427 17.83 5.13 12.30
N PHE A 428 17.76 4.45 13.45
CA PHE A 428 17.49 5.12 14.72
C PHE A 428 18.65 5.98 15.23
N GLU A 429 19.90 5.65 14.86
CA GLU A 429 21.04 6.56 15.10
C GLU A 429 20.85 7.90 14.38
N TYR A 430 20.46 7.89 13.11
CA TYR A 430 20.19 9.14 12.36
C TYR A 430 18.98 9.90 12.89
N VAL A 431 17.92 9.19 13.28
CA VAL A 431 16.75 9.79 13.92
C VAL A 431 17.14 10.46 15.25
N PHE A 432 17.93 9.78 16.08
CA PHE A 432 18.44 10.33 17.32
C PHE A 432 19.35 11.54 17.09
N GLU A 433 20.24 11.47 16.10
CA GLU A 433 21.14 12.56 15.72
C GLU A 433 20.37 13.83 15.34
N HIS A 434 19.36 13.70 14.48
CA HIS A 434 18.53 14.83 14.06
C HIS A 434 17.83 15.47 15.26
N PHE A 435 17.11 14.69 16.07
CA PHE A 435 16.31 15.25 17.17
C PHE A 435 17.15 15.70 18.37
N SER A 436 18.37 15.21 18.53
CA SER A 436 19.31 15.73 19.53
C SER A 436 19.81 17.13 19.16
N THR A 437 19.99 17.40 17.86
CA THR A 437 20.44 18.71 17.36
C THR A 437 19.27 19.67 17.15
N ASN A 438 18.12 19.14 16.72
CA ASN A 438 16.93 19.89 16.38
C ASN A 438 15.71 19.30 17.13
N PRO A 439 15.58 19.50 18.45
CA PRO A 439 14.45 18.95 19.21
C PRO A 439 13.10 19.50 18.72
N LEU A 440 12.02 18.73 18.96
CA LEU A 440 10.65 19.21 18.75
C LEU A 440 10.16 20.12 19.89
N ASP A 441 10.61 19.85 21.11
CA ASP A 441 10.40 20.67 22.30
C ASP A 441 11.67 20.62 23.16
N ASN A 442 12.08 21.76 23.71
CA ASN A 442 13.26 21.91 24.57
C ASN A 442 13.12 21.19 25.93
N LYS A 443 11.92 20.72 26.27
CA LYS A 443 11.65 19.99 27.53
C LYS A 443 11.78 18.48 27.40
N THR A 444 11.83 17.95 26.17
CA THR A 444 11.86 16.50 25.94
C THR A 444 13.30 16.01 25.95
N SER A 445 13.66 15.20 26.95
CA SER A 445 14.94 14.48 26.95
C SER A 445 14.82 13.21 26.12
N LEU A 446 15.64 13.09 25.09
CA LEU A 446 15.72 11.90 24.24
C LEU A 446 16.90 11.02 24.65
N SER A 447 16.76 9.72 24.43
CA SER A 447 17.84 8.74 24.60
C SER A 447 17.90 7.82 23.39
N LYS A 448 19.03 7.14 23.19
CA LYS A 448 19.14 6.12 22.16
C LYS A 448 18.08 5.04 22.38
N ILE A 449 17.46 4.59 21.30
CA ILE A 449 16.38 3.61 21.38
C ILE A 449 16.92 2.27 21.90
N LYS A 450 16.13 1.59 22.74
CA LYS A 450 16.40 0.21 23.15
C LYS A 450 15.65 -0.79 22.26
N TYR A 451 16.31 -1.89 21.93
CA TYR A 451 15.73 -2.96 21.11
C TYR A 451 15.28 -4.12 21.98
N PHE A 452 14.19 -4.77 21.57
CA PHE A 452 13.63 -5.94 22.21
C PHE A 452 13.20 -6.95 21.14
N ASP A 453 13.44 -8.22 21.41
CA ASP A 453 13.05 -9.38 20.61
C ASP A 453 11.65 -9.90 20.98
N GLU A 454 11.21 -9.66 22.22
CA GLU A 454 9.93 -10.12 22.74
C GLU A 454 9.02 -8.98 23.19
N PHE A 455 7.77 -8.99 22.70
CA PHE A 455 6.75 -8.00 23.07
C PHE A 455 6.54 -7.89 24.60
N GLY A 456 6.59 -9.01 25.33
CA GLY A 456 6.41 -9.03 26.78
C GLY A 456 7.49 -8.23 27.53
N LYS A 457 8.77 -8.41 27.15
CA LYS A 457 9.92 -7.68 27.73
C LYS A 457 9.85 -6.19 27.39
N PHE A 458 9.58 -5.88 26.13
CA PHE A 458 9.36 -4.51 25.65
C PHE A 458 8.24 -3.80 26.43
N SER A 459 7.08 -4.45 26.53
CA SER A 459 5.89 -3.90 27.16
C SER A 459 6.09 -3.70 28.67
N LYS A 460 6.82 -4.60 29.34
CA LYS A 460 7.27 -4.39 30.72
C LYS A 460 8.19 -3.17 30.83
N TYR A 461 9.22 -3.08 29.99
CA TYR A 461 10.18 -1.98 30.00
C TYR A 461 9.51 -0.61 29.83
N ILE A 462 8.63 -0.45 28.84
CA ILE A 462 7.91 0.81 28.60
C ILE A 462 7.05 1.19 29.81
N ARG A 463 6.39 0.21 30.44
CA ARG A 463 5.60 0.45 31.66
C ARG A 463 6.47 0.91 32.81
N ASP A 464 7.55 0.19 33.10
CA ASP A 464 8.47 0.49 34.21
C ASP A 464 9.09 1.89 34.03
N GLU A 465 9.61 2.18 32.84
CA GLU A 465 10.25 3.47 32.54
C GLU A 465 9.27 4.65 32.61
N THR A 466 8.03 4.45 32.15
CA THR A 466 6.98 5.47 32.26
C THR A 466 6.61 5.72 33.72
N TRP A 467 6.55 4.67 34.56
CA TRP A 467 6.21 4.78 35.98
C TRP A 467 7.32 5.46 36.80
N GLU A 468 8.58 5.17 36.53
CA GLU A 468 9.72 5.85 37.17
C GLU A 468 9.68 7.36 36.91
N HIS A 469 9.37 7.77 35.67
CA HIS A 469 9.27 9.19 35.32
C HIS A 469 8.11 9.89 36.03
N ILE A 470 6.99 9.20 36.28
CA ILE A 470 5.84 9.76 37.04
C ILE A 470 6.22 9.99 38.50
N ASN A 471 6.87 9.00 39.13
CA ASN A 471 7.26 9.06 40.53
C ASN A 471 8.28 10.17 40.79
N ALA A 472 9.10 10.52 39.81
CA ALA A 472 10.07 11.60 39.91
C ALA A 472 9.47 13.02 39.77
N VAL A 473 8.28 13.17 39.16
CA VAL A 473 7.76 14.49 38.71
C VAL A 473 6.49 14.95 39.45
N CYS A 474 5.75 14.09 40.17
CA CYS A 474 4.38 14.41 40.65
C CYS A 474 4.20 14.63 42.17
N THR A 475 3.41 15.64 42.55
CA THR A 475 2.74 15.81 43.86
C THR A 475 1.25 15.42 43.80
N GLU A 476 0.65 15.04 44.94
CA GLU A 476 -0.58 14.24 45.10
C GLU A 476 -1.82 14.63 44.25
N GLN A 477 -2.09 15.92 44.00
CA GLN A 477 -3.33 16.35 43.32
C GLN A 477 -3.29 16.29 41.77
N LYS A 478 -2.11 16.30 41.13
CA LYS A 478 -1.97 16.16 39.66
C LYS A 478 -1.89 14.70 39.19
N VAL A 479 -1.82 13.76 40.12
CA VAL A 479 -1.51 12.35 39.88
C VAL A 479 -2.56 11.64 39.02
N LEU A 480 -3.86 11.92 39.17
CA LEU A 480 -4.91 11.17 38.47
C LEU A 480 -4.98 11.46 36.95
N LEU A 481 -4.92 12.74 36.55
CA LEU A 481 -4.91 13.13 35.14
C LEU A 481 -3.61 12.67 34.46
N GLN A 482 -2.47 12.83 35.14
CA GLN A 482 -1.18 12.41 34.61
C GLN A 482 -1.07 10.89 34.47
N ARG A 483 -1.66 10.12 35.42
CA ARG A 483 -1.80 8.65 35.29
C ARG A 483 -2.63 8.24 34.07
N ARG A 484 -3.71 8.95 33.76
CA ARG A 484 -4.53 8.66 32.55
C ARG A 484 -3.75 8.90 31.27
N HIS A 485 -3.05 10.04 31.16
CA HIS A 485 -2.20 10.34 30.01
C HIS A 485 -1.08 9.32 29.84
N CYS A 486 -0.42 8.90 30.93
CA CYS A 486 0.65 7.91 30.84
C CYS A 486 0.15 6.54 30.41
N LYS A 487 -1.01 6.09 30.93
CA LYS A 487 -1.65 4.86 30.44
C LYS A 487 -1.99 4.93 28.95
N ALA A 488 -2.47 6.08 28.47
CA ALA A 488 -2.73 6.30 27.05
C ALA A 488 -1.43 6.25 26.23
N ASN A 489 -0.34 6.86 26.70
CA ASN A 489 0.97 6.83 26.03
C ASN A 489 1.56 5.41 25.96
N ILE A 490 1.45 4.64 27.05
CA ILE A 490 1.87 3.23 27.08
C ILE A 490 1.06 2.44 26.05
N ALA A 491 -0.28 2.55 26.08
CA ALA A 491 -1.15 1.84 25.15
C ALA A 491 -0.87 2.22 23.69
N TYR A 492 -0.65 3.50 23.42
CA TYR A 492 -0.27 4.01 22.10
C TYR A 492 1.07 3.41 21.64
N THR A 493 2.10 3.44 22.48
CA THR A 493 3.44 2.94 22.15
C THR A 493 3.45 1.43 21.93
N GLU A 494 2.70 0.69 22.74
CA GLU A 494 2.47 -0.75 22.59
C GLU A 494 1.75 -1.08 21.28
N GLN A 495 0.65 -0.36 20.99
CA GLN A 495 -0.10 -0.54 19.75
C GLN A 495 0.75 -0.21 18.52
N LEU A 496 1.53 0.88 18.59
CA LEU A 496 2.43 1.29 17.53
C LEU A 496 3.49 0.20 17.30
N CYS A 497 4.27 -0.20 18.30
CA CYS A 497 5.31 -1.22 18.10
C CYS A 497 4.72 -2.56 17.65
N LYS A 498 3.54 -2.96 18.15
CA LYS A 498 2.88 -4.19 17.69
C LYS A 498 2.50 -4.13 16.21
N ALA A 499 2.07 -2.97 15.71
CA ALA A 499 1.74 -2.80 14.30
C ALA A 499 2.96 -2.97 13.36
N TYR A 500 4.17 -2.63 13.84
CA TYR A 500 5.42 -2.65 13.07
C TYR A 500 6.30 -3.87 13.38
N GLU A 501 5.92 -4.71 14.35
CA GLU A 501 6.66 -5.91 14.78
C GLU A 501 7.09 -6.78 13.58
N HIS A 502 6.19 -7.00 12.64
CA HIS A 502 6.47 -7.81 11.46
C HIS A 502 7.56 -7.25 10.54
N MET A 503 7.76 -5.93 10.51
CA MET A 503 8.84 -5.31 9.75
C MET A 503 10.16 -5.41 10.52
N GLY A 504 10.11 -5.25 11.85
CA GLY A 504 11.27 -5.31 12.74
C GLY A 504 12.05 -6.63 12.73
N PHE A 505 11.42 -7.72 12.28
CA PHE A 505 12.01 -9.06 12.23
C PHE A 505 11.95 -9.67 10.81
N LEU A 506 11.72 -8.86 9.78
CA LEU A 506 11.60 -9.37 8.42
C LEU A 506 12.97 -9.70 7.82
N LYS A 507 13.23 -11.00 7.66
CA LYS A 507 14.46 -11.53 7.04
C LYS A 507 14.38 -11.69 5.52
N ALA A 508 13.35 -11.13 4.91
CA ALA A 508 13.21 -11.10 3.46
C ALA A 508 14.09 -10.00 2.85
N ARG A 509 14.64 -10.27 1.66
CA ARG A 509 15.36 -9.32 0.82
C ARG A 509 14.75 -9.33 -0.57
N PHE A 510 14.20 -8.20 -0.99
CA PHE A 510 13.52 -8.10 -2.28
C PHE A 510 14.53 -7.83 -3.39
N TYR A 511 14.83 -8.86 -4.18
CA TYR A 511 15.68 -8.72 -5.37
C TYR A 511 15.04 -7.73 -6.34
N ASN A 512 15.79 -6.74 -6.80
CA ASN A 512 15.32 -5.64 -7.66
C ASN A 512 16.02 -5.66 -9.03
N GLY A 513 16.33 -6.84 -9.56
CA GLY A 513 17.09 -7.01 -10.80
C GLY A 513 16.42 -6.42 -12.05
N ASN A 514 15.09 -6.44 -12.15
CA ASN A 514 14.37 -5.76 -13.22
C ASN A 514 14.52 -4.24 -13.09
N THR A 515 14.47 -3.69 -11.88
CA THR A 515 14.74 -2.26 -11.62
C THR A 515 16.19 -1.89 -11.94
N GLN A 516 17.17 -2.75 -11.62
CA GLN A 516 18.57 -2.53 -12.01
C GLN A 516 18.75 -2.58 -13.53
N LYS A 517 18.16 -3.58 -14.19
CA LYS A 517 18.18 -3.69 -15.65
C LYS A 517 17.49 -2.50 -16.33
N LEU A 518 16.44 -1.96 -15.72
CA LEU A 518 15.79 -0.74 -16.18
C LEU A 518 16.77 0.43 -16.13
N LEU A 519 17.51 0.60 -15.03
CA LEU A 519 18.54 1.63 -14.89
C LEU A 519 19.67 1.46 -15.93
N GLU A 520 20.10 0.23 -16.20
CA GLU A 520 21.15 -0.08 -17.19
C GLU A 520 20.74 0.26 -18.63
N GLU A 521 19.45 0.12 -18.96
CA GLU A 521 18.91 0.40 -20.29
C GLU A 521 18.60 1.89 -20.53
N MET A 522 18.56 2.71 -19.49
CA MET A 522 18.31 4.15 -19.60
C MET A 522 19.51 4.89 -20.20
N SER A 523 19.26 5.93 -21.00
CA SER A 523 20.31 6.87 -21.41
C SER A 523 20.80 7.71 -20.22
N GLU A 524 21.93 8.41 -20.37
CA GLU A 524 22.41 9.30 -19.31
C GLU A 524 21.42 10.46 -19.03
N GLU A 525 20.77 11.00 -20.07
CA GLU A 525 19.72 12.01 -19.92
C GLU A 525 18.52 11.46 -19.16
N GLU A 526 18.10 10.23 -19.48
CA GLU A 526 17.01 9.56 -18.76
C GLU A 526 17.39 9.26 -17.31
N LYS A 527 18.63 8.87 -17.02
CA LYS A 527 19.10 8.63 -15.63
C LYS A 527 19.11 9.91 -14.80
N VAL A 528 19.39 11.05 -15.43
CA VAL A 528 19.32 12.36 -14.79
C VAL A 528 17.87 12.76 -14.55
N GLU A 529 17.02 12.72 -15.59
CA GLU A 529 15.64 13.18 -15.50
C GLU A 529 14.77 12.22 -14.67
N PHE A 530 14.91 10.92 -14.83
CA PHE A 530 14.12 9.89 -14.13
C PHE A 530 15.00 9.10 -13.15
N PHE A 531 15.66 9.79 -12.22
CA PHE A 531 16.58 9.17 -11.27
C PHE A 531 15.95 8.01 -10.46
N ILE A 532 16.53 6.81 -10.56
CA ILE A 532 16.12 5.59 -9.84
C ILE A 532 17.28 4.84 -9.14
N ASP A 533 18.51 5.36 -9.19
CA ASP A 533 19.68 4.68 -8.63
C ASP A 533 19.74 4.80 -7.10
N ALA A 534 19.19 3.78 -6.43
CA ALA A 534 19.18 3.68 -4.97
C ALA A 534 20.59 3.54 -4.35
N THR A 535 21.61 3.14 -5.10
CA THR A 535 23.00 3.01 -4.57
C THR A 535 23.60 4.37 -4.21
N LYS A 536 23.04 5.46 -4.72
CA LYS A 536 23.51 6.83 -4.45
C LYS A 536 22.87 7.48 -3.23
N ILE A 537 21.94 6.79 -2.55
CA ILE A 537 21.31 7.35 -1.34
C ILE A 537 22.35 7.34 -0.22
N ASP A 538 22.73 8.52 0.24
CA ASP A 538 23.36 8.70 1.55
C ASP A 538 22.26 8.69 2.61
N TRP A 539 22.17 7.58 3.36
CA TRP A 539 21.14 7.39 4.37
C TRP A 539 21.21 8.41 5.50
N ARG A 540 22.42 8.81 5.93
CA ARG A 540 22.55 9.81 6.99
C ARG A 540 21.99 11.13 6.51
N LYS A 541 22.43 11.58 5.33
CA LYS A 541 21.92 12.82 4.71
C LYS A 541 20.41 12.75 4.50
N TYR A 542 19.91 11.64 3.98
CA TYR A 542 18.48 11.47 3.73
C TYR A 542 17.66 11.61 5.01
N PHE A 543 18.01 10.93 6.11
CA PHE A 543 17.25 11.07 7.36
C PHE A 543 17.45 12.44 8.02
N VAL A 544 18.70 12.85 8.22
CA VAL A 544 19.03 14.02 9.05
C VAL A 544 18.69 15.33 8.38
N GLU A 545 18.91 15.44 7.06
CA GLU A 545 18.86 16.70 6.32
C GLU A 545 17.66 16.81 5.36
N ILE A 546 17.01 15.69 5.00
CA ILE A 546 15.95 15.68 3.97
C ILE A 546 14.60 15.23 4.55
N HIS A 547 14.47 13.96 4.91
CA HIS A 547 13.20 13.34 5.29
C HIS A 547 12.65 13.89 6.60
N ILE A 548 13.44 13.89 7.70
CA ILE A 548 12.93 14.37 9.00
C ILE A 548 12.63 15.88 8.97
N PRO A 549 13.46 16.76 8.37
CA PRO A 549 13.09 18.16 8.13
C PRO A 549 11.80 18.32 7.31
N GLY A 550 11.65 17.52 6.24
CA GLY A 550 10.42 17.47 5.44
C GLY A 550 9.20 17.06 6.27
N LEU A 551 9.33 16.02 7.09
CA LEU A 551 8.30 15.55 8.00
C LEU A 551 7.87 16.64 9.00
N ARG A 552 8.83 17.42 9.52
CA ARG A 552 8.52 18.58 10.36
C ARG A 552 7.69 19.61 9.61
N LYS A 553 8.09 19.95 8.38
CA LYS A 553 7.42 20.95 7.56
C LYS A 553 6.01 20.52 7.14
N TYR A 554 5.84 19.28 6.67
CA TYR A 554 4.61 18.83 6.01
C TYR A 554 3.61 18.13 6.93
N VAL A 555 4.08 17.57 8.05
CA VAL A 555 3.24 16.73 8.91
C VAL A 555 3.11 17.28 10.33
N LEU A 556 4.17 17.86 10.89
CA LEU A 556 4.16 18.35 12.28
C LEU A 556 3.83 19.83 12.41
N SER A 557 4.00 20.63 11.35
CA SER A 557 3.74 22.09 11.37
C SER A 557 2.32 22.47 10.95
N ASN A 558 1.46 21.48 10.69
CA ASN A 558 0.07 21.66 10.27
C ASN A 558 -0.92 21.44 11.42
#